data_AF-A0AAF3EPV5-F1
#
_entry.id   AF-A0AAF3EPV5-F1
#
_cell.length_a   1.000
_cell.length_b   1.000
_cell.length_c   1.000
_cell.angle_alpha   90.00
_cell.angle_beta   90.00
_cell.angle_gamma   90.00
#
_symmetry.space_group_name_H-M   'P 1'
#
loop_
_entity.id
_entity.type
_entity.pdbx_description
1 polymer ?
#
loop_
_entity_poly.entity_id
_entity_poly.type
_entity_poly.pdbx_seq_one_letter_code
_entity_poly.pdbx_strand_id
1 'polypeptide(L)'
;MILCCCWPLHKCVTVLSLFDTVIVAFFAYNVFQELMETISSPHWTTVFAFFFFTFFLVCQVLASIFTVLAHKRSLAHYLIPRLILCAGLFICSTIAFIVMLIYFMGGEHKMNEAVFKLHDFFYPGEMDPHEKGKMEVELKMYAAAFGVLSFVYAIYNGFAFLLTKKFHEHLNGFTPLPQEASAPAYNPDYPPHHKQDPTKGGVYPNLR
;
A
#
# COMPACT_ATOMS: atom_id res chain seq x y z
N MET A 1 -10.02 -10.31 -13.19
CA MET A 1 -11.23 -9.90 -12.43
C MET A 1 -12.15 -11.11 -12.16
N ILE A 2 -11.62 -12.25 -11.69
CA ILE A 2 -12.38 -13.51 -11.56
C ILE A 2 -12.66 -13.87 -10.08
N LEU A 3 -11.83 -13.39 -9.14
CA LEU A 3 -11.95 -13.72 -7.71
C LEU A 3 -12.89 -12.79 -6.90
N CYS A 4 -13.37 -11.68 -7.46
CA CYS A 4 -14.23 -10.73 -6.75
C CYS A 4 -15.64 -10.57 -7.37
N CYS A 5 -16.06 -11.47 -8.26
CA CYS A 5 -17.37 -11.36 -8.91
C CYS A 5 -18.56 -11.47 -7.94
N CYS A 6 -18.37 -12.03 -6.75
CA CYS A 6 -19.43 -12.28 -5.78
C CYS A 6 -19.33 -11.45 -4.49
N TRP A 7 -18.30 -10.60 -4.34
CA TRP A 7 -18.06 -9.87 -3.09
C TRP A 7 -18.12 -8.35 -3.30
N PRO A 8 -18.66 -7.57 -2.34
CA PRO A 8 -18.73 -6.12 -2.47
C PRO A 8 -17.32 -5.55 -2.64
N LEU A 9 -17.14 -4.71 -3.66
CA LEU A 9 -15.84 -4.13 -4.03
C LEU A 9 -15.13 -3.47 -2.83
N HIS A 10 -15.90 -2.79 -1.96
CA HIS A 10 -15.37 -2.17 -0.75
C HIS A 10 -14.81 -3.19 0.25
N LYS A 11 -15.43 -4.37 0.42
CA LYS A 11 -14.93 -5.42 1.32
C LYS A 11 -13.62 -5.98 0.82
N CYS A 12 -13.52 -6.26 -0.48
CA CYS A 12 -12.28 -6.73 -1.09
C CYS A 12 -11.13 -5.74 -0.89
N VAL A 13 -11.38 -4.46 -1.17
CA VAL A 13 -10.37 -3.41 -1.02
C VAL A 13 -9.97 -3.27 0.46
N THR A 14 -10.90 -3.28 1.42
CA THR A 14 -10.54 -3.23 2.85
C THR A 14 -9.72 -4.43 3.29
N VAL A 15 -10.13 -5.66 2.95
CA VAL A 15 -9.40 -6.89 3.32
C VAL A 15 -7.98 -6.87 2.76
N LEU A 16 -7.83 -6.43 1.50
CA LEU A 16 -6.54 -6.36 0.85
C LEU A 16 -5.58 -5.37 1.54
N SER A 17 -6.08 -4.22 2.00
CA SER A 17 -5.23 -3.28 2.75
C SER A 17 -4.93 -3.76 4.16
N LEU A 18 -5.83 -4.50 4.78
CA LEU A 18 -5.55 -5.14 6.06
C LEU A 18 -4.41 -6.16 5.89
N PHE A 19 -4.47 -6.96 4.83
CA PHE A 19 -3.43 -7.94 4.50
C PHE A 19 -2.08 -7.26 4.24
N ASP A 20 -2.05 -6.17 3.46
CA ASP A 20 -0.84 -5.37 3.23
C ASP A 20 -0.23 -4.88 4.56
N THR A 21 -1.09 -4.37 5.45
CA THR A 21 -0.67 -3.84 6.76
C THR A 21 -0.10 -4.95 7.65
N VAL A 22 -0.71 -6.14 7.62
CA VAL A 22 -0.22 -7.31 8.38
C VAL A 22 1.14 -7.76 7.86
N ILE A 23 1.33 -7.83 6.54
CA ILE A 23 2.62 -8.20 5.94
C ILE A 23 3.72 -7.23 6.40
N VAL A 24 3.48 -5.92 6.31
CA VAL A 24 4.48 -4.93 6.72
C VAL A 24 4.69 -4.89 8.22
N ALA A 25 3.65 -5.11 9.02
CA ALA A 25 3.77 -5.24 10.47
C ALA A 25 4.68 -6.42 10.84
N PHE A 26 4.55 -7.55 10.13
CA PHE A 26 5.42 -8.71 10.33
C PHE A 26 6.89 -8.39 10.00
N PHE A 27 7.15 -7.69 8.89
CA PHE A 27 8.51 -7.25 8.55
C PHE A 27 9.07 -6.25 9.56
N ALA A 28 8.28 -5.26 9.97
CA ALA A 28 8.68 -4.27 10.97
C ALA A 28 9.00 -4.94 12.32
N TYR A 29 8.21 -5.95 12.72
CA TYR A 29 8.46 -6.73 13.93
C TYR A 29 9.76 -7.52 13.86
N ASN A 30 10.05 -8.20 12.74
CA ASN A 30 11.30 -8.94 12.59
C ASN A 30 12.51 -8.02 12.64
N VAL A 31 12.45 -6.86 11.98
CA VAL A 31 13.54 -5.86 12.03
C VAL A 31 13.68 -5.27 13.43
N PHE A 32 12.58 -5.09 14.15
CA PHE A 32 12.62 -4.66 15.55
C PHE A 32 13.29 -5.72 16.45
N GLN A 33 13.01 -7.01 16.25
CA GLN A 33 13.68 -8.08 16.98
C GLN A 33 15.18 -8.08 16.71
N GLU A 34 15.60 -7.99 15.45
CA GLU A 34 17.02 -7.90 15.07
C GLU A 34 17.71 -6.69 15.72
N LEU A 35 17.03 -5.55 15.78
CA LEU A 35 17.52 -4.34 16.43
C LEU A 35 17.68 -4.53 17.94
N MET A 36 16.74 -5.22 18.59
CA MET A 36 16.81 -5.52 20.02
C MET A 36 17.94 -6.49 20.36
N GLU A 37 18.19 -7.48 19.51
CA GLU A 37 19.30 -8.43 19.68
C GLU A 37 20.67 -7.75 19.44
N THR A 38 20.74 -6.80 18.51
CA THR A 38 22.00 -6.11 18.15
C THR A 38 22.22 -4.80 18.92
N ILE A 39 21.54 -4.59 20.06
CA ILE A 39 21.56 -3.30 20.77
C ILE A 39 22.95 -2.91 21.29
N SER A 40 23.84 -3.90 21.50
CA SER A 40 25.21 -3.67 21.99
C SER A 40 26.17 -3.20 20.89
N SER A 41 25.87 -3.43 19.61
CA SER A 41 26.70 -3.03 18.47
C SER A 41 25.84 -2.79 17.23
N PRO A 42 24.98 -1.76 17.24
CA PRO A 42 23.97 -1.59 16.20
C PRO A 42 24.61 -1.32 14.84
N HIS A 43 24.32 -2.19 13.86
CA HIS A 43 24.65 -1.93 12.47
C HIS A 43 23.76 -0.81 11.92
N TRP A 44 24.37 0.21 11.30
CA TRP A 44 23.66 1.35 10.70
C TRP A 44 22.61 0.93 9.67
N THR A 45 22.84 -0.19 8.99
CA THR A 45 21.91 -0.80 8.02
C THR A 45 20.61 -1.25 8.71
N THR A 46 20.70 -1.91 9.87
CA THR A 46 19.54 -2.36 10.66
C THR A 46 18.75 -1.18 11.21
N VAL A 47 19.44 -0.15 11.71
CA VAL A 47 18.81 1.08 12.20
C VAL A 47 18.04 1.79 11.08
N PHE A 48 18.66 1.95 9.91
CA PHE A 48 18.00 2.56 8.75
C PHE A 48 16.79 1.73 8.28
N ALA A 49 16.93 0.40 8.22
CA ALA A 49 15.83 -0.49 7.87
C ALA A 49 14.65 -0.34 8.84
N PHE A 50 14.91 -0.26 10.15
CA PHE A 50 13.88 -0.08 11.17
C PHE A 50 13.05 1.20 10.93
N PHE A 51 13.71 2.34 10.72
CA PHE A 51 13.01 3.60 10.44
C PHE A 51 12.20 3.53 9.14
N PHE A 52 12.75 2.94 8.10
CA PHE A 52 12.06 2.76 6.82
C PHE A 52 10.78 1.93 6.97
N PHE A 53 10.87 0.75 7.60
CA PHE A 53 9.70 -0.12 7.79
C PHE A 53 8.66 0.47 8.74
N THR A 54 9.10 1.21 9.77
CA THR A 54 8.18 1.88 10.70
C THR A 54 7.40 3.00 10.00
N PHE A 55 8.08 3.86 9.23
CA PHE A 55 7.40 4.90 8.46
C PHE A 55 6.44 4.30 7.44
N PHE A 56 6.86 3.23 6.76
CA PHE A 56 6.04 2.53 5.79
C PHE A 56 4.79 1.90 6.42
N LEU A 57 4.93 1.32 7.63
CA LEU A 57 3.82 0.80 8.42
C LEU A 57 2.81 1.91 8.76
N VAL A 58 3.29 3.07 9.21
CA VAL A 58 2.43 4.22 9.51
C VAL A 58 1.66 4.66 8.25
N CYS A 59 2.34 4.76 7.10
CA CYS A 59 1.69 5.09 5.84
C CYS A 59 0.58 4.09 5.46
N GLN A 60 0.82 2.79 5.64
CA GLN A 60 -0.19 1.77 5.34
C GLN A 60 -1.36 1.79 6.31
N VAL A 61 -1.11 1.99 7.60
CA VAL A 61 -2.18 2.16 8.60
C VAL A 61 -3.05 3.36 8.23
N LEU A 62 -2.44 4.51 7.90
CA LEU A 62 -3.19 5.68 7.45
C LEU A 62 -4.00 5.40 6.17
N ALA A 63 -3.40 4.72 5.18
CA ALA A 63 -4.10 4.33 3.95
C ALA A 63 -5.28 3.38 4.20
N SER A 64 -5.15 2.49 5.19
CA SER A 64 -6.21 1.57 5.62
C SER A 64 -7.38 2.35 6.26
N ILE A 65 -7.08 3.31 7.15
CA ILE A 65 -8.07 4.15 7.81
C ILE A 65 -8.83 4.98 6.78
N PHE A 66 -8.12 5.61 5.84
CA PHE A 66 -8.74 6.38 4.76
C PHE A 66 -9.61 5.52 3.84
N THR A 67 -9.25 4.26 3.59
CA THR A 67 -10.11 3.33 2.86
C THR A 67 -11.44 3.11 3.59
N VAL A 68 -11.39 2.89 4.91
CA VAL A 68 -12.60 2.68 5.73
C VAL A 68 -13.45 3.95 5.78
N LEU A 69 -12.82 5.13 5.88
CA LEU A 69 -13.51 6.42 5.86
C LEU A 69 -14.15 6.71 4.49
N ALA A 70 -13.48 6.36 3.38
CA ALA A 70 -14.01 6.52 2.02
C ALA A 70 -15.33 5.78 1.85
N HIS A 71 -15.45 4.58 2.43
CA HIS A 71 -16.72 3.83 2.43
C HIS A 71 -17.79 4.51 3.27
N LYS A 72 -17.46 4.99 4.49
CA LYS A 72 -18.45 5.62 5.37
C LYS A 72 -18.96 6.97 4.85
N ARG A 73 -18.11 7.73 4.17
CA ARG A 73 -18.41 9.08 3.67
C ARG A 73 -18.78 9.12 2.18
N SER A 74 -18.65 8.00 1.47
CA SER A 74 -18.84 7.91 0.01
C SER A 74 -18.07 8.97 -0.80
N LEU A 75 -16.87 9.35 -0.33
CA LEU A 75 -16.04 10.36 -0.96
C LEU A 75 -14.80 9.70 -1.58
N ALA A 76 -14.71 9.76 -2.90
CA ALA A 76 -13.63 9.13 -3.67
C ALA A 76 -12.23 9.71 -3.35
N HIS A 77 -12.17 10.98 -2.93
CA HIS A 77 -10.90 11.67 -2.65
C HIS A 77 -10.06 10.99 -1.55
N TYR A 78 -10.71 10.34 -0.57
CA TYR A 78 -10.00 9.60 0.48
C TYR A 78 -9.31 8.33 -0.02
N LEU A 79 -9.59 7.87 -1.24
CA LEU A 79 -8.95 6.70 -1.82
C LEU A 79 -7.61 7.02 -2.51
N ILE A 80 -7.32 8.30 -2.76
CA ILE A 80 -6.11 8.75 -3.48
C ILE A 80 -4.81 8.34 -2.77
N PRO A 81 -4.65 8.51 -1.44
CA PRO A 81 -3.42 8.13 -0.74
C PRO A 81 -3.08 6.65 -0.93
N ARG A 82 -4.12 5.80 -0.93
CA ARG A 82 -3.96 4.37 -1.17
C ARG A 82 -3.59 4.04 -2.61
N LEU A 83 -4.20 4.72 -3.59
CA LEU A 83 -3.85 4.55 -5.00
C LEU A 83 -2.38 4.87 -5.26
N ILE A 84 -1.88 5.97 -4.68
CA ILE A 84 -0.48 6.38 -4.78
C ILE A 84 0.43 5.32 -4.13
N LEU A 85 0.07 4.82 -2.95
CA LEU A 85 0.86 3.81 -2.24
C LEU A 85 0.91 2.48 -3.02
N CYS A 86 -0.21 2.00 -3.55
CA CYS A 86 -0.26 0.80 -4.39
C CYS A 86 0.53 0.99 -5.71
N ALA A 87 0.43 2.17 -6.35
CA ALA A 87 1.19 2.46 -7.57
C ALA A 87 2.69 2.48 -7.31
N GLY A 88 3.13 3.12 -6.21
CA GLY A 88 4.53 3.14 -5.81
C GLY A 88 5.08 1.74 -5.53
N LEU A 89 4.33 0.89 -4.82
CA LEU A 89 4.71 -0.50 -4.57
C LEU A 89 4.76 -1.32 -5.85
N PHE A 90 3.82 -1.13 -6.76
CA PHE A 90 3.82 -1.79 -8.05
C PHE A 90 5.07 -1.44 -8.86
N ILE A 91 5.41 -0.15 -8.96
CA ILE A 91 6.62 0.31 -9.66
C ILE A 91 7.87 -0.25 -9.00
N CYS A 92 7.98 -0.15 -7.67
CA CYS A 92 9.14 -0.65 -6.92
C CYS A 92 9.32 -2.17 -7.12
N SER A 93 8.24 -2.95 -6.99
CA SER A 93 8.28 -4.41 -7.22
C SER A 93 8.63 -4.78 -8.65
N THR A 94 8.18 -4.00 -9.64
CA THR A 94 8.53 -4.21 -11.05
C THR A 94 10.00 -3.91 -11.32
N ILE A 95 10.55 -2.82 -10.75
CA ILE A 95 11.97 -2.49 -10.84
C ILE A 95 12.80 -3.59 -10.19
N ALA A 96 12.43 -4.03 -8.98
CA ALA A 96 13.11 -5.12 -8.29
C ALA A 96 13.11 -6.42 -9.11
N PHE A 97 11.99 -6.75 -9.74
CA PHE A 97 11.88 -7.89 -10.64
C PHE A 97 12.78 -7.75 -11.88
N ILE A 98 12.81 -6.58 -12.53
CA ILE A 98 13.70 -6.30 -13.67
C ILE A 98 15.17 -6.46 -13.27
N VAL A 99 15.56 -5.92 -12.10
CA VAL A 99 16.91 -6.08 -11.56
C VAL A 99 17.26 -7.56 -11.38
N MET A 100 16.34 -8.37 -10.87
CA MET A 100 16.55 -9.82 -10.76
C MET A 100 16.62 -10.53 -12.11
N LEU A 101 15.86 -10.09 -13.13
CA LEU A 101 16.02 -10.62 -14.48
C LEU A 101 17.42 -10.32 -15.03
N ILE A 102 17.93 -9.10 -14.83
CA ILE A 102 19.29 -8.72 -15.25
C ILE A 102 20.33 -9.58 -14.53
N TYR A 103 20.13 -9.86 -13.24
CA TYR A 103 20.98 -10.77 -12.46
C TYR A 103 21.10 -12.13 -13.14
N PHE A 104 19.98 -12.77 -13.48
CA PHE A 104 19.97 -14.10 -14.11
C PHE A 104 20.32 -14.11 -15.61
N MET A 105 20.20 -12.98 -16.31
CA MET A 105 20.59 -12.85 -17.73
C MET A 105 22.11 -12.69 -17.94
N GLY A 106 22.92 -12.84 -16.89
CA GLY A 106 24.39 -12.76 -16.96
C GLY A 106 24.99 -11.53 -16.25
N GLY A 107 24.16 -10.71 -15.57
CA GLY A 107 24.62 -9.62 -14.70
C GLY A 107 25.14 -10.08 -13.34
N GLU A 108 25.00 -11.37 -13.03
CA GLU A 108 25.34 -11.99 -11.75
C GLU A 108 26.72 -11.59 -11.21
N HIS A 109 27.78 -11.70 -12.03
CA HIS A 109 29.14 -11.42 -11.59
C HIS A 109 29.33 -9.97 -11.15
N LYS A 110 28.78 -9.01 -11.92
CA LYS A 110 28.86 -7.58 -11.59
C LYS A 110 28.03 -7.23 -10.35
N MET A 111 26.88 -7.86 -10.17
CA MET A 111 26.02 -7.62 -9.02
C MET A 111 26.59 -8.25 -7.75
N ASN A 112 27.12 -9.47 -7.81
CA ASN A 112 27.81 -10.10 -6.70
C ASN A 112 29.03 -9.26 -6.27
N GLU A 113 29.85 -8.79 -7.24
CA GLU A 113 30.97 -7.89 -6.95
C GLU A 113 30.52 -6.58 -6.30
N ALA A 114 29.41 -6.00 -6.75
CA ALA A 114 28.83 -4.81 -6.13
C ALA A 114 28.35 -5.07 -4.70
N VAL A 115 27.72 -6.22 -4.44
CA VAL A 115 27.30 -6.63 -3.09
C VAL A 115 28.51 -6.82 -2.19
N PHE A 116 29.58 -7.46 -2.66
CA PHE A 116 30.81 -7.61 -1.89
C PHE A 116 31.50 -6.27 -1.61
N LYS A 117 31.56 -5.35 -2.57
CA LYS A 117 32.07 -3.99 -2.31
C LYS A 117 31.24 -3.23 -1.28
N LEU A 118 29.91 -3.40 -1.32
CA LEU A 118 29.02 -2.79 -0.33
C LEU A 118 29.24 -3.41 1.05
N HIS A 119 29.38 -4.74 1.12
CA HIS A 119 29.72 -5.44 2.34
C HIS A 119 31.05 -4.94 2.91
N ASP A 120 32.11 -4.89 2.11
CA ASP A 120 33.44 -4.43 2.53
C ASP A 120 33.44 -2.95 2.98
N PHE A 121 32.54 -2.13 2.42
CA PHE A 121 32.32 -0.75 2.88
C PHE A 121 31.69 -0.68 4.28
N PHE A 122 30.75 -1.57 4.59
CA PHE A 122 30.08 -1.60 5.90
C PHE A 122 30.81 -2.43 6.96
N TYR A 123 31.58 -3.43 6.54
CA TYR A 123 32.31 -4.36 7.38
C TYR A 123 33.77 -4.39 6.96
N PRO A 124 34.65 -3.59 7.60
CA PRO A 124 36.07 -3.60 7.31
C PRO A 124 36.71 -4.92 7.79
N GLY A 125 36.81 -5.88 6.87
CA GLY A 125 37.51 -7.16 7.04
C GLY A 125 37.48 -7.94 5.72
N GLU A 126 38.64 -8.35 5.21
CA GLU A 126 38.70 -9.10 3.95
C GLU A 126 38.08 -10.49 4.12
N MET A 127 37.02 -10.77 3.36
CA MET A 127 36.43 -12.12 3.31
C MET A 127 37.37 -13.12 2.64
N ASP A 128 37.52 -14.29 3.26
CA ASP A 128 38.28 -15.42 2.72
C ASP A 128 37.71 -15.84 1.34
N PRO A 129 38.54 -16.09 0.31
CA PRO A 129 38.07 -16.58 -1.00
C PRO A 129 37.19 -17.84 -0.94
N HIS A 130 37.37 -18.71 0.06
CA HIS A 130 36.48 -19.87 0.23
C HIS A 130 35.07 -19.46 0.70
N GLU A 131 34.97 -18.47 1.59
CA GLU A 131 33.69 -17.91 2.05
C GLU A 131 32.98 -17.13 0.94
N LYS A 132 33.72 -16.42 0.09
CA LYS A 132 33.16 -15.73 -1.09
C LYS A 132 32.45 -16.69 -2.03
N GLY A 133 33.06 -17.83 -2.35
CA GLY A 133 32.44 -18.84 -3.22
C GLY A 133 31.13 -19.41 -2.65
N LYS A 134 31.08 -19.60 -1.32
CA LYS A 134 29.85 -20.03 -0.63
C LYS A 134 28.77 -18.95 -0.65
N MET A 135 29.16 -17.69 -0.38
CA MET A 135 28.23 -16.56 -0.42
C MET A 135 27.67 -16.33 -1.82
N GLU A 136 28.43 -16.53 -2.90
CA GLU A 136 27.90 -16.40 -4.26
C GLU A 136 26.76 -17.40 -4.53
N VAL A 137 26.91 -18.65 -4.08
CA VAL A 137 25.87 -19.68 -4.23
C VAL A 137 24.63 -19.33 -3.40
N GLU A 138 24.83 -18.91 -2.15
CA GLU A 138 23.72 -18.47 -1.29
C GLU A 138 23.01 -17.24 -1.87
N LEU A 139 23.77 -16.26 -2.37
CA LEU A 139 23.24 -15.04 -2.97
C LEU A 139 22.41 -15.33 -4.22
N LYS A 140 22.82 -16.30 -5.06
CA LYS A 140 21.99 -16.77 -6.18
C LYS A 140 20.67 -17.36 -5.71
N MET A 141 20.67 -18.18 -4.66
CA MET A 141 19.45 -18.77 -4.10
C MET A 141 18.52 -17.70 -3.54
N TYR A 142 19.06 -16.73 -2.80
CA TYR A 142 18.30 -15.58 -2.30
C TYR A 142 17.77 -14.71 -3.44
N ALA A 143 18.57 -14.45 -4.48
CA ALA A 143 18.15 -13.71 -5.65
C ALA A 143 17.02 -14.43 -6.41
N ALA A 144 17.07 -15.76 -6.51
CA ALA A 144 16.02 -16.55 -7.15
C ALA A 144 14.71 -16.49 -6.34
N ALA A 145 14.79 -16.70 -5.03
CA ALA A 145 13.64 -16.62 -4.13
C ALA A 145 13.03 -15.21 -4.15
N PHE A 146 13.87 -14.17 -4.09
CA PHE A 146 13.44 -12.78 -4.16
C PHE A 146 12.86 -12.41 -5.53
N GLY A 147 13.37 -12.97 -6.62
CA GLY A 147 12.81 -12.78 -7.97
C GLY A 147 11.40 -13.33 -8.08
N VAL A 148 11.17 -14.57 -7.62
CA VAL A 148 9.82 -15.18 -7.58
C VAL A 148 8.89 -14.37 -6.68
N LEU A 149 9.36 -13.98 -5.49
CA LEU A 149 8.58 -13.17 -4.56
C LEU A 149 8.19 -11.81 -5.18
N SER A 150 9.14 -11.13 -5.81
CA SER A 150 8.92 -9.83 -6.48
C SER A 150 7.91 -9.95 -7.62
N PHE A 151 7.95 -11.04 -8.38
CA PHE A 151 6.99 -11.30 -9.46
C PHE A 151 5.56 -11.51 -8.92
N VAL A 152 5.41 -12.38 -7.92
CA VAL A 152 4.10 -12.62 -7.28
C VAL A 152 3.57 -11.33 -6.65
N TYR A 153 4.45 -10.57 -5.98
CA TYR A 153 4.10 -9.30 -5.38
C TYR A 153 3.72 -8.23 -6.40
N ALA A 154 4.37 -8.19 -7.57
CA ALA A 154 4.00 -7.28 -8.66
C ALA A 154 2.59 -7.60 -9.20
N ILE A 155 2.27 -8.89 -9.43
CA ILE A 155 0.92 -9.30 -9.84
C ILE A 155 -0.12 -8.91 -8.78
N TYR A 156 0.20 -9.18 -7.51
CA TYR A 156 -0.65 -8.83 -6.38
C TYR A 156 -0.92 -7.31 -6.31
N ASN A 157 0.12 -6.48 -6.39
CA ASN A 157 0.00 -5.02 -6.36
C ASN A 157 -0.75 -4.49 -7.59
N GLY A 158 -0.54 -5.09 -8.76
CA GLY A 158 -1.30 -4.76 -9.97
C GLY A 158 -2.79 -5.03 -9.79
N PHE A 159 -3.14 -6.18 -9.20
CA PHE A 159 -4.53 -6.51 -8.87
C PHE A 159 -5.11 -5.54 -7.83
N ALA A 160 -4.36 -5.24 -6.77
CA ALA A 160 -4.75 -4.29 -5.73
C ALA A 160 -5.02 -2.89 -6.29
N PHE A 161 -4.14 -2.42 -7.18
CA PHE A 161 -4.26 -1.15 -7.85
C PHE A 161 -5.51 -1.08 -8.73
N LEU A 162 -5.76 -2.11 -9.56
CA LEU A 162 -6.93 -2.16 -10.43
C LEU A 162 -8.24 -2.18 -9.64
N LEU A 163 -8.32 -2.94 -8.55
CA LEU A 163 -9.49 -2.96 -7.68
C LEU A 163 -9.73 -1.60 -7.01
N THR A 164 -8.66 -0.99 -6.49
CA THR A 164 -8.74 0.32 -5.83
C THR A 164 -9.15 1.41 -6.84
N LYS A 165 -8.63 1.36 -8.07
CA LYS A 165 -9.03 2.28 -9.16
C LYS A 165 -10.51 2.11 -9.52
N LYS A 166 -10.97 0.86 -9.67
CA LYS A 166 -12.38 0.57 -9.93
C LYS A 166 -13.27 1.06 -8.78
N PHE A 167 -12.81 0.96 -7.53
CA PHE A 167 -13.57 1.45 -6.38
C PHE A 167 -13.63 2.99 -6.35
N HIS A 168 -12.54 3.66 -6.71
CA HIS A 168 -12.51 5.10 -6.88
C HIS A 168 -13.48 5.58 -7.97
N GLU A 169 -13.49 4.92 -9.14
CA GLU A 169 -14.43 5.22 -10.23
C GLU A 169 -15.88 4.97 -9.82
N HIS A 170 -16.15 3.88 -9.09
CA HIS A 170 -17.48 3.59 -8.56
C HIS A 170 -17.96 4.70 -7.62
N LEU A 171 -17.12 5.16 -6.69
CA LEU A 171 -17.43 6.25 -5.77
C LEU A 171 -17.61 7.60 -6.47
N ASN A 172 -16.88 7.89 -7.54
CA ASN A 172 -17.07 9.11 -8.33
C ASN A 172 -18.40 9.14 -9.09
N GLY A 173 -18.97 7.97 -9.40
CA GLY A 173 -20.29 7.84 -10.02
C GLY A 173 -21.44 8.08 -9.04
N PHE A 174 -21.20 7.98 -7.73
CA PHE A 174 -22.15 8.39 -6.70
C PHE A 174 -21.88 9.84 -6.32
N THR A 175 -22.70 10.75 -6.81
CA THR A 175 -22.77 12.10 -6.25
C THR A 175 -23.01 11.96 -4.75
N PRO A 176 -22.15 12.51 -3.88
CA PRO A 176 -22.44 12.52 -2.46
C PRO A 176 -23.76 13.25 -2.29
N LEU A 177 -24.76 12.57 -1.70
CA LEU A 177 -25.95 13.27 -1.22
C LEU A 177 -25.44 14.40 -0.33
N PRO A 178 -25.92 15.65 -0.53
CA PRO A 178 -25.54 16.75 0.35
C PRO A 178 -25.70 16.25 1.77
N GLN A 179 -24.61 16.25 2.55
CA GLN A 179 -24.75 16.25 4.00
C GLN A 179 -25.73 17.39 4.26
N GLU A 180 -26.90 17.08 4.82
CA GLU A 180 -27.91 18.06 5.20
C GLU A 180 -27.17 19.28 5.69
N ALA A 181 -27.29 20.37 4.92
CA ALA A 181 -26.77 21.64 5.31
C ALA A 181 -27.23 21.82 6.75
N SER A 182 -26.28 21.99 7.66
CA SER A 182 -26.52 22.44 9.02
C SER A 182 -27.71 23.38 8.98
N ALA A 183 -28.80 22.99 9.65
CA ALA A 183 -30.09 23.67 9.59
C ALA A 183 -29.87 25.18 9.42
N PRO A 184 -30.52 25.84 8.45
CA PRO A 184 -30.24 27.24 8.16
C PRO A 184 -30.26 28.02 9.47
N ALA A 185 -29.20 28.81 9.69
CA ALA A 185 -29.11 29.68 10.85
C ALA A 185 -30.45 30.41 11.01
N TYR A 186 -31.04 30.31 12.21
CA TYR A 186 -32.33 30.91 12.52
C TYR A 186 -32.34 32.37 12.04
N ASN A 187 -33.08 32.62 10.96
CA ASN A 187 -33.22 33.95 10.38
C ASN A 187 -34.54 34.53 10.91
N PRO A 188 -34.51 35.50 11.84
CA PRO A 188 -35.72 36.08 12.43
C PRO A 188 -36.60 36.84 11.43
N ASP A 189 -36.11 37.09 10.20
CA ASP A 189 -36.84 37.87 9.18
C ASP A 189 -37.75 37.03 8.26
N TYR A 190 -37.87 35.72 8.46
CA TYR A 190 -38.81 34.88 7.71
C TYR A 190 -40.06 34.54 8.54
N PRO A 191 -41.25 35.07 8.20
CA PRO A 191 -42.49 34.73 8.90
C PRO A 191 -42.90 33.26 8.61
N PRO A 192 -43.39 32.51 9.62
CA PRO A 192 -43.74 31.10 9.48
C PRO A 192 -45.06 30.98 8.72
N HIS A 193 -44.99 30.87 7.40
CA HIS A 193 -46.16 30.59 6.57
C HIS A 193 -46.32 29.08 6.30
N HIS A 194 -47.40 28.56 6.87
CA HIS A 194 -48.17 27.39 6.49
C HIS A 194 -47.72 26.00 6.96
N LYS A 195 -48.44 25.56 8.00
CA LYS A 195 -48.90 24.18 8.19
C LYS A 195 -49.18 23.52 6.82
N GLN A 196 -48.39 22.54 6.45
CA GLN A 196 -48.69 21.65 5.33
C GLN A 196 -49.79 20.68 5.75
N ASP A 197 -50.94 20.82 5.10
CA ASP A 197 -52.09 19.93 5.16
C ASP A 197 -51.68 18.55 4.55
N PRO A 198 -52.01 17.38 5.15
CA PRO A 198 -51.43 16.09 4.74
C PRO A 198 -52.01 15.48 3.45
N THR A 199 -52.82 16.21 2.67
CA THR A 199 -53.68 15.62 1.63
C THR A 199 -53.32 15.99 0.18
N LYS A 200 -52.16 16.59 -0.10
CA LYS A 200 -51.74 16.89 -1.48
C LYS A 200 -50.47 16.14 -1.86
N GLY A 201 -50.66 15.09 -2.68
CA GLY A 201 -49.62 14.22 -3.21
C GLY A 201 -48.54 15.00 -3.97
N GLY A 202 -47.28 14.61 -3.69
CA GLY A 202 -46.10 15.23 -4.26
C GLY A 202 -46.03 15.03 -5.77
N VAL A 203 -46.04 16.14 -6.50
CA VAL A 203 -45.65 16.20 -7.91
C VAL A 203 -44.19 16.66 -7.94
N TYR A 204 -43.28 15.74 -8.23
CA TYR A 204 -41.91 16.09 -8.59
C TYR A 204 -41.92 16.61 -10.04
N PRO A 205 -41.40 17.81 -10.34
CA PRO A 205 -41.22 18.25 -11.71
C PRO A 205 -40.03 17.51 -12.33
N ASN A 206 -40.32 16.75 -13.39
CA ASN A 206 -39.33 16.12 -14.26
C ASN A 206 -38.39 17.18 -14.85
N LEU A 207 -37.07 17.06 -14.63
CA LEU A 207 -36.08 17.71 -15.47
C LEU A 207 -35.80 16.82 -16.69
N ARG A 208 -36.10 17.39 -17.86
CA ARG A 208 -35.78 16.87 -19.19
C ARG A 208 -34.42 17.43 -19.63
#